data_AF-A0A6B3GZK2-F1
#
_entry.id   AF-A0A6B3GZK2-F1
#
_cell.length_a   1.000
_cell.length_b   1.000
_cell.length_c   1.000
_cell.angle_alpha   90.00
_cell.angle_beta   90.00
_cell.angle_gamma   90.00
#
_symmetry.space_group_name_H-M   'P 1'
#
loop_
_entity.id
_entity.type
_entity.pdbx_description
1 polymer ?
#
loop_
_entity_poly.entity_id
_entity_poly.type
_entity_poly.pdbx_seq_one_letter_code
_entity_poly.pdbx_strand_id
1 'polypeptide(L)'
;MATRLNAILLIPVIIGLIMGGFQVKGSIDTWSEAQDAEKIARVVRAASEYGQALLNERDLTAQPLLSGDREADIVEQTRATTDEARTAFDAAVKEMPAKPGLERRLKLFRVDEPGLPELRKAAYSQALDPVKTEEGYTQVQHSLMQFANELGLGTGNITSYGRTVYAIELSKAAESLQRSIGMHLLVRPSKKPAAYNDQVKAFGSYNYLEQIALAEFNAGGTQADVDRLKQVMAGKAAEGAKQLQAAR
;
A
#
# COMPACT_ATOMS: atom_id res chain seq x y z
N MET A 1 -3.74 30.92 65.49
CA MET A 1 -4.88 30.26 64.81
C MET A 1 -5.01 30.61 63.33
N ALA A 2 -4.06 31.32 62.68
CA ALA A 2 -4.18 31.74 61.28
C ALA A 2 -3.66 30.71 60.25
N THR A 3 -2.72 29.83 60.62
CA THR A 3 -2.08 28.88 59.69
C THR A 3 -2.99 27.72 59.28
N ARG A 4 -3.91 27.30 60.16
CA ARG A 4 -4.86 26.22 59.87
C ARG A 4 -5.99 26.66 58.92
N LEU A 5 -6.37 27.94 58.96
CA LEU A 5 -7.43 28.49 58.11
C LEU A 5 -6.94 28.71 56.66
N ASN A 6 -5.70 29.20 56.48
CA ASN A 6 -5.11 29.38 55.15
C ASN A 6 -4.88 28.04 54.42
N ALA A 7 -4.53 26.98 55.14
CA ALA A 7 -4.35 25.65 54.54
C ALA A 7 -5.67 25.06 53.99
N ILE A 8 -6.79 25.26 54.69
CA ILE A 8 -8.11 24.76 54.27
C ILE A 8 -8.60 25.47 52.99
N LEU A 9 -8.28 26.76 52.82
CA LEU A 9 -8.59 27.53 51.61
C LEU A 9 -7.68 27.22 50.42
N LEU A 10 -6.41 26.89 50.67
CA LEU A 10 -5.43 26.63 49.60
C LEU A 10 -5.53 25.24 48.98
N ILE A 11 -5.92 24.22 49.76
CA ILE A 11 -6.01 22.83 49.26
C ILE A 11 -6.95 22.69 48.05
N PRO A 12 -8.19 23.22 48.06
CA PRO A 12 -9.09 23.15 46.90
C PRO A 12 -8.55 23.85 45.65
N VAL A 13 -7.85 24.98 45.82
CA VAL A 13 -7.27 25.76 44.72
C VAL A 13 -6.12 25.00 44.05
N ILE A 14 -5.27 24.36 44.85
CA ILE A 14 -4.15 23.54 44.33
C ILE A 14 -4.67 22.31 43.60
N ILE A 15 -5.69 21.62 44.15
CA ILE A 15 -6.32 20.47 43.48
C ILE A 15 -6.98 20.92 42.16
N GLY A 16 -7.68 22.06 42.15
CA GLY A 16 -8.27 22.64 40.93
C GLY A 16 -7.22 23.00 39.87
N LEU A 17 -6.06 23.54 40.26
CA LEU A 17 -4.94 23.80 39.36
C LEU A 17 -4.31 22.52 38.81
N ILE A 18 -4.16 21.48 39.63
CA ILE A 18 -3.65 20.18 39.19
C ILE A 18 -4.63 19.52 38.19
N MET A 19 -5.93 19.49 38.51
CA MET A 19 -6.95 18.94 37.61
C MET A 19 -7.11 19.77 36.33
N GLY A 20 -7.06 21.10 36.42
CA GLY A 20 -7.05 22.00 35.26
C GLY A 20 -5.81 21.78 34.39
N GLY A 21 -4.63 21.59 34.99
CA GLY A 21 -3.40 21.22 34.31
C GLY A 21 -3.49 19.88 33.57
N PHE A 22 -4.15 18.87 34.17
CA PHE A 22 -4.39 17.59 33.51
C PHE A 22 -5.35 17.70 32.31
N GLN A 23 -6.41 18.52 32.40
CA GLN A 23 -7.34 18.73 31.28
C GLN A 23 -6.70 19.51 30.12
N VAL A 24 -5.92 20.55 30.42
CA VAL A 24 -5.19 21.33 29.41
C VAL A 24 -4.12 20.47 28.74
N LYS A 25 -3.36 19.69 29.52
CA LYS A 25 -2.37 18.74 28.98
C LYS A 25 -3.03 17.68 28.09
N GLY A 26 -4.13 17.07 28.53
CA GLY A 26 -4.87 16.10 27.73
C GLY A 26 -5.43 16.67 26.41
N SER A 27 -5.85 17.94 26.41
CA SER A 27 -6.34 18.61 25.19
C SER A 27 -5.21 18.91 24.20
N ILE A 28 -4.02 19.28 24.70
CA ILE A 28 -2.82 19.51 23.88
C ILE A 28 -2.29 18.18 23.30
N ASP A 29 -2.22 17.15 24.13
CA ASP A 29 -1.79 15.80 23.71
C ASP A 29 -2.72 15.25 22.61
N THR A 30 -4.04 15.40 22.78
CA THR A 30 -5.05 14.98 21.77
C THR A 30 -4.90 15.74 20.44
N TRP A 31 -4.59 17.03 20.48
CA TRP A 31 -4.40 17.84 19.27
C TRP A 31 -3.13 17.47 18.51
N SER A 32 -2.02 17.25 19.24
CA SER A 32 -0.76 16.79 18.64
C SER A 32 -0.91 15.39 18.04
N GLU A 33 -1.64 14.49 18.70
CA GLU A 33 -1.93 13.15 18.19
C GLU A 33 -2.77 13.18 16.90
N ALA A 34 -3.74 14.10 16.80
CA ALA A 34 -4.55 14.26 15.59
C ALA A 34 -3.71 14.75 14.40
N GLN A 35 -2.78 15.68 14.61
CA GLN A 35 -1.85 16.14 13.56
C GLN A 35 -0.91 15.04 13.09
N ASP A 36 -0.38 14.25 14.04
CA ASP A 36 0.43 13.08 13.72
C ASP A 36 -0.38 12.07 12.90
N ALA A 37 -1.63 11.79 13.29
CA ALA A 37 -2.52 10.87 12.58
C ALA A 37 -2.78 11.33 11.14
N GLU A 38 -3.01 12.63 10.93
CA GLU A 38 -3.18 13.20 9.59
C GLU A 38 -1.91 13.02 8.74
N LYS A 39 -0.75 13.35 9.28
CA LYS A 39 0.54 13.20 8.59
C LYS A 39 0.82 11.74 8.24
N ILE A 40 0.54 10.81 9.15
CA ILE A 40 0.64 9.37 8.90
C ILE A 40 -0.29 8.96 7.75
N ALA A 41 -1.56 9.40 7.79
CA ALA A 41 -2.52 9.07 6.73
C ALA A 41 -2.07 9.61 5.36
N ARG A 42 -1.44 10.79 5.30
CA ARG A 42 -0.85 11.33 4.07
C ARG A 42 0.31 10.48 3.55
N VAL A 43 1.21 10.04 4.43
CA VAL A 43 2.32 9.14 4.06
C VAL A 43 1.79 7.81 3.54
N VAL A 44 0.82 7.20 4.24
CA VAL A 44 0.21 5.93 3.84
C VAL A 44 -0.49 6.05 2.50
N ARG A 45 -1.23 7.14 2.27
CA ARG A 45 -1.87 7.41 0.98
C ARG A 45 -0.84 7.53 -0.14
N ALA A 46 0.22 8.33 0.06
CA ALA A 46 1.27 8.48 -0.95
C ALA A 46 2.00 7.15 -1.22
N ALA A 47 2.21 6.31 -0.20
CA ALA A 47 2.78 4.98 -0.35
C ALA A 47 1.86 4.06 -1.18
N SER A 48 0.55 4.12 -0.93
CA SER A 48 -0.47 3.37 -1.68
C SER A 48 -0.53 3.79 -3.15
N GLU A 49 -0.47 5.10 -3.41
CA GLU A 49 -0.45 5.66 -4.76
C GLU A 49 0.82 5.26 -5.53
N TYR A 50 1.98 5.28 -4.88
CA TYR A 50 3.23 4.79 -5.46
C TYR A 50 3.21 3.27 -5.69
N GLY A 51 2.71 2.49 -4.73
CA GLY A 51 2.50 1.06 -4.89
C GLY A 51 1.61 0.75 -6.09
N GLN A 52 0.51 1.49 -6.27
CA GLN A 52 -0.38 1.36 -7.41
C GLN A 52 0.32 1.70 -8.74
N ALA A 53 1.14 2.75 -8.77
CA ALA A 53 1.88 3.13 -9.96
C ALA A 53 2.86 2.01 -10.38
N LEU A 54 3.54 1.37 -9.42
CA LEU A 54 4.39 0.20 -9.68
C LEU A 54 3.61 -0.98 -10.27
N LEU A 55 2.41 -1.26 -9.75
CA LEU A 55 1.53 -2.31 -10.30
C LEU A 55 1.14 -1.99 -11.76
N ASN A 56 0.76 -0.74 -12.03
CA ASN A 56 0.40 -0.30 -13.38
C ASN A 56 1.60 -0.35 -14.33
N GLU A 57 2.78 0.12 -13.91
CA GLU A 57 4.01 0.06 -14.69
C GLU A 57 4.34 -1.38 -15.06
N ARG A 58 4.35 -2.30 -14.09
CA ARG A 58 4.59 -3.73 -14.38
C ARG A 58 3.62 -4.28 -15.42
N ASP A 59 2.33 -4.03 -15.23
CA ASP A 59 1.27 -4.68 -16.00
C ASP A 59 1.18 -4.13 -17.43
N LEU A 60 1.22 -2.80 -17.56
CA LEU A 60 1.08 -2.13 -18.85
C LEU A 60 2.36 -2.24 -19.69
N THR A 61 3.53 -2.36 -19.06
CA THR A 61 4.79 -2.57 -19.79
C THR A 61 5.07 -4.03 -20.11
N ALA A 62 4.32 -4.98 -19.56
CA ALA A 62 4.55 -6.41 -19.79
C ALA A 62 4.57 -6.75 -21.27
N GLN A 63 3.48 -6.48 -22.00
CA GLN A 63 3.35 -6.83 -23.41
C GLN A 63 4.45 -6.22 -24.31
N PRO A 64 4.71 -4.89 -24.30
CA PRO A 64 5.74 -4.31 -25.17
C PRO A 64 7.14 -4.82 -24.80
N LEU A 65 7.50 -4.89 -23.51
CA LEU A 65 8.82 -5.35 -23.08
C LEU A 65 9.06 -6.84 -23.40
N LEU A 66 8.04 -7.68 -23.24
CA LEU A 66 8.09 -9.10 -23.62
C LEU A 66 8.26 -9.28 -25.13
N SER A 67 7.64 -8.39 -25.92
CA SER A 67 7.75 -8.36 -27.39
C SER A 67 9.05 -7.72 -27.88
N GLY A 68 9.88 -7.18 -26.97
CA GLY A 68 11.14 -6.53 -27.28
C GLY A 68 11.03 -5.04 -27.65
N ASP A 69 9.83 -4.47 -27.59
CA ASP A 69 9.59 -3.05 -27.84
C ASP A 69 9.82 -2.24 -26.55
N ARG A 70 11.06 -1.79 -26.36
CA ARG A 70 11.47 -1.03 -25.17
C ARG A 70 11.17 0.46 -25.25
N GLU A 71 10.91 0.95 -26.45
CA GLU A 71 10.68 2.37 -26.75
C GLU A 71 9.19 2.70 -26.93
N ALA A 72 8.30 1.72 -26.73
CA ALA A 72 6.86 1.96 -26.75
C ALA A 72 6.49 3.10 -25.78
N ASP A 73 5.71 4.07 -26.25
CA ASP A 73 5.30 5.26 -25.47
C ASP A 73 4.74 4.89 -24.08
N ILE A 74 4.00 3.79 -23.98
CA ILE A 74 3.41 3.32 -22.71
C ILE A 74 4.47 2.97 -21.66
N VAL A 75 5.66 2.53 -22.08
CA VAL A 75 6.80 2.23 -21.19
C VAL A 75 7.33 3.52 -20.57
N GLU A 76 7.53 4.57 -21.37
CA GLU A 76 7.97 5.87 -20.85
C GLU A 76 6.90 6.51 -19.96
N GLN A 77 5.65 6.55 -20.41
CA GLN A 77 4.53 7.19 -19.69
C GLN A 77 4.28 6.56 -18.30
N THR A 78 4.29 5.23 -18.22
CA THR A 78 4.05 4.53 -16.95
C THR A 78 5.21 4.68 -15.98
N ARG A 79 6.46 4.64 -16.47
CA ARG A 79 7.65 4.95 -15.65
C ARG A 79 7.63 6.38 -15.11
N ALA A 80 7.27 7.35 -15.95
CA ALA A 80 7.13 8.74 -15.54
C ALA A 80 6.06 8.89 -14.44
N THR A 81 4.92 8.22 -14.59
CA THR A 81 3.85 8.20 -13.58
C THR A 81 4.35 7.62 -12.24
N THR A 82 5.11 6.52 -12.29
CA THR A 82 5.74 5.93 -11.10
C THR A 82 6.75 6.87 -10.45
N ASP A 83 7.58 7.55 -11.24
CA ASP A 83 8.60 8.47 -10.74
C ASP A 83 7.99 9.76 -10.15
N GLU A 84 6.84 10.20 -10.65
CA GLU A 84 6.02 11.25 -10.05
C GLU A 84 5.46 10.80 -8.70
N ALA A 85 4.88 9.61 -8.62
CA ALA A 85 4.36 9.05 -7.37
C ALA A 85 5.47 8.86 -6.32
N ARG A 86 6.68 8.47 -6.75
CA ARG A 86 7.87 8.46 -5.90
C ARG A 86 8.17 9.82 -5.30
N THR A 87 8.13 10.87 -6.12
CA THR A 87 8.39 12.25 -5.69
C THR A 87 7.31 12.74 -4.71
N ALA A 88 6.05 12.38 -4.93
CA ALA A 88 4.95 12.67 -4.00
C ALA A 88 5.14 11.95 -2.66
N PHE A 89 5.55 10.68 -2.68
CA PHE A 89 5.90 9.92 -1.48
C PHE A 89 7.08 10.55 -0.73
N ASP A 90 8.15 10.91 -1.42
CA ASP A 90 9.31 11.59 -0.84
C ASP A 90 8.92 12.93 -0.18
N ALA A 91 7.98 13.67 -0.77
CA ALA A 91 7.45 14.89 -0.19
C ALA A 91 6.62 14.63 1.08
N ALA A 92 5.76 13.61 1.08
CA ALA A 92 4.98 13.23 2.25
C ALA A 92 5.87 12.77 3.42
N VAL A 93 6.95 12.04 3.12
CA VAL A 93 7.90 11.54 4.12
C VAL A 93 8.64 12.66 4.85
N LYS A 94 8.86 13.82 4.22
CA LYS A 94 9.51 14.98 4.88
C LYS A 94 8.72 15.51 6.07
N GLU A 95 7.39 15.38 6.01
CA GLU A 95 6.46 15.82 7.06
C GLU A 95 6.09 14.69 8.03
N MET A 96 6.66 13.50 7.86
CA MET A 96 6.35 12.31 8.65
C MET A 96 6.79 12.49 10.12
N PRO A 97 5.94 12.14 11.10
CA PRO A 97 6.34 12.19 12.50
C PRO A 97 7.42 11.14 12.80
N ALA A 98 8.35 11.49 13.69
CA ALA A 98 9.46 10.62 14.13
C ALA A 98 8.96 9.50 15.07
N LYS A 99 8.16 8.57 14.54
CA LYS A 99 7.68 7.39 15.25
C LYS A 99 8.53 6.17 14.85
N PRO A 100 8.97 5.32 15.80
CA PRO A 100 9.85 4.18 15.50
C PRO A 100 9.31 3.21 14.44
N GLY A 101 7.98 3.00 14.39
CA GLY A 101 7.33 2.13 13.39
C GLY A 101 7.51 2.65 11.96
N LEU A 102 7.20 3.94 11.76
CA LEU A 102 7.37 4.65 10.49
C LEU A 102 8.83 4.69 10.04
N GLU A 103 9.76 5.06 10.93
CA GLU A 103 11.19 5.12 10.61
C GLU A 103 11.75 3.76 10.18
N ARG A 104 11.34 2.69 10.87
CA ARG A 104 11.73 1.32 10.51
C ARG A 104 11.22 0.95 9.12
N ARG A 105 9.97 1.28 8.79
CA ARG A 105 9.37 0.97 7.47
C ARG A 105 10.01 1.78 6.36
N LEU A 106 10.26 3.07 6.60
CA LEU A 106 11.00 3.90 5.68
C LEU A 106 12.40 3.34 5.41
N LYS A 107 13.11 2.88 6.45
CA LYS A 107 14.42 2.26 6.30
C LYS A 107 14.36 1.00 5.42
N LEU A 108 13.37 0.13 5.62
CA LEU A 108 13.18 -1.06 4.77
C LEU A 108 12.93 -0.65 3.31
N PHE A 109 12.02 0.30 3.08
CA PHE A 109 11.73 0.80 1.74
C PHE A 109 12.97 1.39 1.04
N ARG A 110 13.81 2.16 1.74
CA ARG A 110 15.04 2.73 1.17
C ARG A 110 16.13 1.71 0.87
N VAL A 111 16.01 0.48 1.36
CA VAL A 111 16.88 -0.64 0.96
C VAL A 111 16.39 -1.27 -0.35
N ASP A 112 15.08 -1.39 -0.53
CA ASP A 112 14.49 -2.05 -1.70
C ASP A 112 14.41 -1.14 -2.94
N GLU A 113 13.99 0.12 -2.75
CA GLU A 113 13.75 1.09 -3.82
C GLU A 113 14.91 1.25 -4.82
N PRO A 114 16.18 1.32 -4.40
CA PRO A 114 17.30 1.49 -5.33
C PRO A 114 17.46 0.34 -6.35
N GLY A 115 16.81 -0.81 -6.15
CA GLY A 115 16.80 -1.92 -7.11
C GLY A 115 15.92 -1.67 -8.34
N LEU A 116 14.96 -0.74 -8.27
CA LEU A 116 13.97 -0.51 -9.34
C LEU A 116 14.61 -0.11 -10.69
N PRO A 117 15.60 0.80 -10.77
CA PRO A 117 16.22 1.16 -12.04
C PRO A 117 16.93 -0.02 -12.72
N GLU A 118 17.61 -0.88 -11.97
CA GLU A 118 18.27 -2.06 -12.52
C GLU A 118 17.26 -3.12 -12.97
N LEU A 119 16.18 -3.29 -12.21
CA LEU A 119 15.04 -4.11 -12.61
C LEU A 119 14.45 -3.63 -13.94
N ARG A 120 14.20 -2.32 -14.09
CA ARG A 120 13.67 -1.71 -15.32
C ARG A 120 14.59 -1.97 -16.53
N LYS A 121 15.91 -1.94 -16.35
CA LYS A 121 16.88 -2.24 -17.41
C LYS A 121 16.87 -3.72 -17.80
N ALA A 122 16.82 -4.61 -16.81
CA ALA A 122 16.88 -6.05 -17.02
C ALA A 122 15.51 -6.69 -17.30
N ALA A 123 14.42 -5.93 -17.20
CA ALA A 123 13.04 -6.39 -17.32
C ALA A 123 12.83 -7.27 -18.56
N TYR A 124 12.27 -8.45 -18.31
CA TYR A 124 11.99 -9.51 -19.27
C TYR A 124 13.19 -9.95 -20.12
N SER A 125 14.42 -9.75 -19.65
CA SER A 125 15.59 -10.41 -20.21
C SER A 125 15.64 -11.90 -19.83
N GLN A 126 16.42 -12.70 -20.55
CA GLN A 126 16.58 -14.13 -20.26
C GLN A 126 17.10 -14.41 -18.84
N ALA A 127 17.83 -13.47 -18.22
CA ALA A 127 18.33 -13.60 -16.86
C ALA A 127 17.22 -13.52 -15.79
N LEU A 128 16.10 -12.86 -16.14
CA LEU A 128 14.93 -12.70 -15.27
C LEU A 128 13.78 -13.65 -15.63
N ASP A 129 13.97 -14.53 -16.61
CA ASP A 129 12.99 -15.56 -16.88
C ASP A 129 12.93 -16.57 -15.71
N PRO A 130 11.76 -17.18 -15.44
CA PRO A 130 10.53 -17.00 -16.20
C PRO A 130 9.54 -15.96 -15.63
N VAL A 131 9.69 -15.50 -14.38
CA VAL A 131 8.77 -14.53 -13.72
C VAL A 131 9.47 -13.54 -12.78
N LYS A 132 10.81 -13.46 -12.81
CA LYS A 132 11.57 -12.66 -11.84
C LYS A 132 11.42 -11.15 -12.07
N THR A 133 10.99 -10.73 -13.26
CA THR A 133 10.70 -9.31 -13.50
C THR A 133 9.48 -8.91 -12.66
N GLU A 134 8.44 -9.72 -12.75
CA GLU A 134 7.15 -9.54 -12.09
C GLU A 134 7.30 -9.59 -10.55
N GLU A 135 8.06 -10.56 -10.06
CA GLU A 135 8.41 -10.71 -8.64
C GLU A 135 9.33 -9.59 -8.15
N GLY A 136 10.25 -9.09 -8.99
CA GLY A 136 11.13 -7.98 -8.66
C GLY A 136 10.37 -6.69 -8.30
N TYR A 137 9.30 -6.37 -9.04
CA TYR A 137 8.44 -5.22 -8.70
C TYR A 137 7.74 -5.42 -7.35
N THR A 138 7.43 -6.67 -6.99
CA THR A 138 6.76 -7.00 -5.73
C THR A 138 7.62 -6.66 -4.52
N GLN A 139 8.96 -6.76 -4.63
CA GLN A 139 9.87 -6.41 -3.53
C GLN A 139 9.71 -4.94 -3.11
N VAL A 140 9.76 -4.00 -4.07
CA VAL A 140 9.62 -2.56 -3.80
C VAL A 140 8.19 -2.25 -3.36
N GLN A 141 7.21 -2.84 -4.04
CA GLN A 141 5.79 -2.60 -3.79
C GLN A 141 5.35 -3.08 -2.39
N HIS A 142 5.86 -4.22 -1.92
CA HIS A 142 5.53 -4.75 -0.60
C HIS A 142 5.99 -3.81 0.53
N SER A 143 7.19 -3.26 0.44
CA SER A 143 7.71 -2.31 1.45
C SER A 143 6.88 -1.02 1.54
N LEU A 144 6.23 -0.59 0.45
CA LEU A 144 5.28 0.53 0.48
C LEU A 144 3.96 0.18 1.18
N MET A 145 3.38 -0.99 0.89
CA MET A 145 2.13 -1.42 1.54
C MET A 145 2.24 -1.51 3.06
N GLN A 146 3.43 -1.84 3.54
CA GLN A 146 3.72 -2.00 4.96
C GLN A 146 3.41 -0.74 5.78
N PHE A 147 3.39 0.45 5.17
CA PHE A 147 2.99 1.70 5.83
C PHE A 147 1.52 1.69 6.28
N ALA A 148 0.63 0.93 5.63
CA ALA A 148 -0.78 0.82 6.03
C ALA A 148 -0.95 0.39 7.50
N ASN A 149 -0.01 -0.38 8.03
CA ASN A 149 0.00 -0.85 9.41
C ASN A 149 0.28 0.25 10.45
N GLU A 150 0.61 1.48 10.03
CA GLU A 150 0.78 2.63 10.93
C GLU A 150 -0.53 3.43 11.09
N LEU A 151 -1.60 3.09 10.35
CA LEU A 151 -2.94 3.65 10.55
C LEU A 151 -3.58 3.07 11.82
N GLY A 152 -3.45 3.77 12.95
CA GLY A 152 -3.90 3.23 14.24
C GLY A 152 -4.14 4.22 15.39
N LEU A 153 -4.35 5.52 15.14
CA LEU A 153 -4.70 6.47 16.20
C LEU A 153 -6.22 6.66 16.32
N GLY A 154 -6.76 6.49 17.53
CA GLY A 154 -8.06 7.08 17.95
C GLY A 154 -9.35 6.29 17.73
N THR A 155 -9.33 5.02 17.30
CA THR A 155 -10.57 4.22 17.18
C THR A 155 -10.59 3.08 18.20
N GLY A 156 -11.74 2.74 18.78
CA GLY A 156 -11.88 1.54 19.62
C GLY A 156 -11.66 0.21 18.87
N ASN A 157 -11.24 0.26 17.60
CA ASN A 157 -11.05 -0.84 16.68
C ASN A 157 -9.79 -0.62 15.79
N ILE A 158 -8.69 -0.17 16.41
CA ILE A 158 -7.37 0.12 15.79
C ILE A 158 -6.86 -0.98 14.85
N THR A 159 -7.28 -2.23 15.07
CA THR A 159 -6.90 -3.39 14.26
C THR A 159 -7.54 -3.46 12.87
N SER A 160 -8.60 -2.68 12.59
CA SER A 160 -9.42 -2.88 11.37
C SER A 160 -8.96 -2.05 10.16
N TYR A 161 -8.65 -0.75 10.32
CA TYR A 161 -8.44 0.12 9.16
C TYR A 161 -7.09 -0.10 8.47
N GLY A 162 -5.98 -0.11 9.20
CA GLY A 162 -4.67 -0.44 8.61
C GLY A 162 -4.64 -1.85 8.01
N ARG A 163 -5.29 -2.83 8.66
CA ARG A 163 -5.39 -4.21 8.18
C ARG A 163 -6.23 -4.32 6.91
N THR A 164 -7.35 -3.60 6.80
CA THR A 164 -8.16 -3.59 5.57
C THR A 164 -7.45 -2.92 4.42
N VAL A 165 -6.78 -1.79 4.64
CA VAL A 165 -5.95 -1.13 3.61
C VAL A 165 -4.84 -2.08 3.15
N TYR A 166 -4.13 -2.71 4.08
CA TYR A 166 -3.10 -3.70 3.74
C TYR A 166 -3.68 -4.90 2.95
N ALA A 167 -4.82 -5.45 3.39
CA ALA A 167 -5.45 -6.61 2.75
C ALA A 167 -5.94 -6.30 1.33
N ILE A 168 -6.55 -5.13 1.10
CA ILE A 168 -6.99 -4.75 -0.24
C ILE A 168 -5.80 -4.45 -1.16
N GLU A 169 -4.73 -3.85 -0.65
CA GLU A 169 -3.50 -3.65 -1.41
C GLU A 169 -2.83 -4.99 -1.77
N LEU A 170 -2.85 -5.96 -0.86
CA LEU A 170 -2.33 -7.31 -1.11
C LEU A 170 -3.14 -8.02 -2.20
N SER A 171 -4.46 -7.90 -2.16
CA SER A 171 -5.35 -8.44 -3.19
C SER A 171 -5.04 -7.82 -4.55
N LYS A 172 -4.91 -6.49 -4.63
CA LYS A 172 -4.54 -5.77 -5.86
C LYS A 172 -3.16 -6.18 -6.38
N ALA A 173 -2.18 -6.37 -5.50
CA ALA A 173 -0.85 -6.81 -5.89
C ALA A 173 -0.83 -8.22 -6.48
N ALA A 174 -1.60 -9.13 -5.86
CA ALA A 174 -1.77 -10.50 -6.33
C ALA A 174 -2.51 -10.57 -7.67
N GLU A 175 -3.59 -9.82 -7.84
CA GLU A 175 -4.33 -9.74 -9.11
C GLU A 175 -3.47 -9.12 -10.24
N SER A 176 -2.70 -8.08 -9.92
CA SER A 176 -1.74 -7.50 -10.86
C SER A 176 -0.64 -8.50 -11.25
N LEU A 177 -0.17 -9.37 -10.34
CA LEU A 177 0.76 -10.46 -10.69
C LEU A 177 0.13 -11.47 -11.65
N GLN A 178 -1.16 -11.81 -11.45
CA GLN A 178 -1.88 -12.66 -12.40
C GLN A 178 -1.94 -12.00 -13.78
N ARG A 179 -2.26 -10.70 -13.88
CA ARG A 179 -2.29 -9.99 -15.17
C ARG A 179 -0.93 -10.01 -15.86
N SER A 180 0.13 -9.67 -15.15
CA SER A 180 1.47 -9.57 -15.71
C SER A 180 2.03 -10.94 -16.13
N ILE A 181 1.95 -11.95 -15.27
CA ILE A 181 2.40 -13.32 -15.59
C ILE A 181 1.51 -13.96 -16.66
N GLY A 182 0.20 -13.69 -16.62
CA GLY A 182 -0.73 -14.11 -17.67
C GLY A 182 -0.35 -13.52 -19.03
N MET A 183 -0.02 -12.23 -19.07
CA MET A 183 0.51 -11.59 -20.29
C MET A 183 1.82 -12.23 -20.74
N HIS A 184 2.73 -12.57 -19.81
CA HIS A 184 3.96 -13.30 -20.12
C HIS A 184 3.68 -14.66 -20.76
N LEU A 185 2.77 -15.44 -20.18
CA LEU A 185 2.34 -16.73 -20.75
C LEU A 185 1.73 -16.59 -22.15
N LEU A 186 1.01 -15.49 -22.42
CA LEU A 186 0.39 -15.25 -23.73
C LEU A 186 1.39 -14.79 -24.79
N VAL A 187 2.30 -13.87 -24.43
CA VAL A 187 3.23 -13.23 -25.39
C VAL A 187 4.48 -14.07 -25.60
N ARG A 188 5.04 -14.61 -24.52
CA ARG A 188 6.33 -15.32 -24.55
C ARG A 188 6.37 -16.49 -23.55
N PRO A 189 5.53 -17.52 -23.75
CA PRO A 189 5.60 -18.72 -22.92
C PRO A 189 6.99 -19.37 -23.03
N SER A 190 7.50 -19.88 -21.90
CA SER A 190 8.81 -20.52 -21.91
C SER A 190 8.82 -21.77 -22.80
N LYS A 191 9.85 -21.91 -23.63
CA LYS A 191 10.05 -23.10 -24.48
C LYS A 191 10.60 -24.29 -23.70
N LYS A 192 11.06 -24.08 -22.45
CA LYS A 192 11.58 -25.13 -21.58
C LYS A 192 10.44 -25.65 -20.69
N PRO A 193 10.06 -26.93 -20.76
CA PRO A 193 8.90 -27.45 -20.03
C PRO A 193 8.90 -27.16 -18.52
N ALA A 194 10.06 -27.25 -17.86
CA ALA A 194 10.18 -26.94 -16.44
C ALA A 194 9.86 -25.46 -16.14
N ALA A 195 10.48 -24.54 -16.88
CA ALA A 195 10.25 -23.09 -16.67
C ALA A 195 8.83 -22.66 -17.07
N TYR A 196 8.23 -23.30 -18.08
CA TYR A 196 6.81 -23.09 -18.40
C TYR A 196 5.90 -23.51 -17.25
N ASN A 197 6.15 -24.69 -16.66
CA ASN A 197 5.39 -25.15 -15.50
C ASN A 197 5.55 -24.19 -14.31
N ASP A 198 6.72 -23.58 -14.14
CA ASP A 198 6.95 -22.58 -13.09
C ASP A 198 6.14 -21.29 -13.35
N GLN A 199 6.00 -20.83 -14.61
CA GLN A 199 5.11 -19.71 -14.96
C GLN A 199 3.65 -20.01 -14.60
N VAL A 200 3.16 -21.20 -15.00
CA VAL A 200 1.77 -21.63 -14.73
C VAL A 200 1.52 -21.75 -13.23
N LYS A 201 2.47 -22.31 -12.47
CA LYS A 201 2.39 -22.39 -11.01
C LYS A 201 2.37 -21.01 -10.36
N ALA A 202 3.24 -20.10 -10.79
CA ALA A 202 3.27 -18.74 -10.27
C ALA A 202 1.93 -18.03 -10.51
N PHE A 203 1.42 -18.09 -11.75
CA PHE A 203 0.11 -17.56 -12.12
C PHE A 203 -1.02 -18.08 -11.21
N GLY A 204 -1.11 -19.41 -11.03
CA GLY A 204 -2.13 -20.02 -10.17
C GLY A 204 -1.97 -19.69 -8.68
N SER A 205 -0.73 -19.54 -8.21
CA SER A 205 -0.43 -19.22 -6.81
C SER A 205 -0.89 -17.82 -6.43
N TYR A 206 -0.75 -16.85 -7.34
CA TYR A 206 -1.22 -15.49 -7.08
C TYR A 206 -2.76 -15.35 -7.16
N ASN A 207 -3.44 -16.20 -7.93
CA ASN A 207 -4.89 -16.36 -7.80
C ASN A 207 -5.30 -16.84 -6.41
N TYR A 208 -4.61 -17.83 -5.87
CA TYR A 208 -4.88 -18.29 -4.51
C TYR A 208 -4.59 -17.20 -3.45
N LEU A 209 -3.49 -16.46 -3.61
CA LEU A 209 -3.14 -15.34 -2.72
C LEU A 209 -4.18 -14.22 -2.73
N GLU A 210 -4.70 -13.85 -3.90
CA GLU A 210 -5.76 -12.84 -4.00
C GLU A 210 -6.99 -13.23 -3.18
N GLN A 211 -7.43 -14.49 -3.28
CA GLN A 211 -8.59 -14.98 -2.53
C GLN A 211 -8.36 -14.94 -1.02
N ILE A 212 -7.14 -15.28 -0.57
CA ILE A 212 -6.75 -15.13 0.84
C ILE A 212 -6.79 -13.65 1.26
N ALA A 213 -6.23 -12.76 0.45
CA ALA A 213 -6.21 -11.33 0.75
C ALA A 213 -7.62 -10.72 0.82
N LEU A 214 -8.53 -11.13 -0.07
CA LEU A 214 -9.94 -10.75 -0.01
C LEU A 214 -10.65 -11.32 1.22
N ALA A 215 -10.33 -12.55 1.63
CA ALA A 215 -10.85 -13.13 2.87
C ALA A 215 -10.36 -12.35 4.11
N GLU A 216 -9.09 -11.93 4.12
CA GLU A 216 -8.52 -11.08 5.17
C GLU A 216 -9.18 -9.68 5.20
N PHE A 217 -9.50 -9.11 4.04
CA PHE A 217 -10.27 -7.87 3.97
C PHE A 217 -11.67 -8.06 4.59
N ASN A 218 -12.36 -9.15 4.23
CA ASN A 218 -13.68 -9.47 4.75
C ASN A 218 -13.68 -9.72 6.26
N ALA A 219 -12.64 -10.37 6.78
CA ALA A 219 -12.50 -10.66 8.20
C ALA A 219 -12.04 -9.43 9.01
N GLY A 220 -11.23 -8.56 8.40
CA GLY A 220 -10.65 -7.39 9.04
C GLY A 220 -11.52 -6.14 8.97
N GLY A 221 -12.42 -6.02 7.98
CA GLY A 221 -13.23 -4.83 7.73
C GLY A 221 -14.58 -4.80 8.43
N THR A 222 -15.20 -3.62 8.44
CA THR A 222 -16.59 -3.51 8.90
C THR A 222 -17.53 -4.06 7.84
N GLN A 223 -18.76 -4.40 8.24
CA GLN A 223 -19.79 -4.82 7.29
C GLN A 223 -20.01 -3.78 6.18
N ALA A 224 -19.95 -2.49 6.52
CA ALA A 224 -20.09 -1.40 5.55
C ALA A 224 -18.96 -1.39 4.51
N ASP A 225 -17.71 -1.66 4.93
CA ASP A 225 -16.55 -1.74 4.02
C ASP A 225 -16.70 -2.92 3.05
N VAL A 226 -17.12 -4.08 3.57
CA VAL A 226 -17.34 -5.30 2.78
C VAL A 226 -18.48 -5.09 1.77
N ASP A 227 -19.59 -4.49 2.19
CA ASP A 227 -20.71 -4.21 1.30
C ASP A 227 -20.33 -3.18 0.23
N ARG A 228 -19.52 -2.17 0.60
CA ARG A 228 -18.99 -1.20 -0.34
C ARG A 228 -18.09 -1.86 -1.39
N LEU A 229 -17.18 -2.73 -0.97
CA LEU A 229 -16.31 -3.46 -1.90
C LEU A 229 -17.14 -4.31 -2.88
N LYS A 230 -18.12 -5.08 -2.36
CA LYS A 230 -19.02 -5.89 -3.20
C LYS A 230 -19.78 -5.04 -4.21
N GLN A 231 -20.32 -3.90 -3.79
CA GLN A 231 -21.04 -2.99 -4.67
C GLN A 231 -20.15 -2.44 -5.79
N VAL A 232 -18.94 -1.99 -5.45
CA VAL A 232 -17.97 -1.47 -6.44
C VAL A 232 -17.58 -2.57 -7.41
N MET A 233 -17.31 -3.79 -6.92
CA MET A 233 -16.91 -4.91 -7.76
C MET A 233 -18.01 -5.38 -8.69
N ALA A 234 -19.26 -5.47 -8.22
CA ALA A 234 -20.40 -5.78 -9.06
C ALA A 234 -20.60 -4.72 -10.16
N GLY A 235 -20.46 -3.44 -9.81
CA GLY A 235 -20.53 -2.34 -10.77
C GLY A 235 -19.44 -2.43 -11.85
N LYS A 236 -18.19 -2.69 -11.45
CA LYS A 236 -17.06 -2.83 -12.37
C LYS A 236 -17.16 -4.08 -13.25
N ALA A 237 -17.65 -5.20 -12.71
CA ALA A 237 -17.92 -6.40 -13.50
C ALA A 237 -18.99 -6.14 -14.58
N ALA A 238 -20.06 -5.41 -14.23
CA ALA A 238 -21.09 -5.04 -15.20
C ALA A 238 -20.56 -4.08 -16.28
N GLU A 239 -19.70 -3.13 -15.91
CA GLU A 239 -19.02 -2.23 -16.86
C GLU A 239 -18.13 -3.03 -17.83
N GLY A 240 -17.28 -3.91 -17.31
CA GLY A 240 -16.41 -4.77 -18.11
C GLY A 240 -17.19 -5.69 -19.06
N ALA A 241 -18.31 -6.26 -18.62
CA ALA A 241 -19.18 -7.07 -19.47
C ALA A 241 -19.74 -6.28 -20.66
N LYS A 242 -20.10 -5.00 -20.46
CA LYS A 242 -20.55 -4.12 -21.55
C LYS A 242 -19.43 -3.79 -22.52
N GLN A 243 -18.23 -3.49 -22.02
CA GLN A 243 -17.06 -3.22 -22.86
C GLN A 243 -16.71 -4.45 -23.71
N LEU A 244 -16.76 -5.66 -23.15
CA LEU A 244 -16.50 -6.89 -23.88
C LEU A 244 -17.56 -7.16 -24.97
N GLN A 245 -18.83 -6.83 -24.72
CA GLN A 245 -19.87 -6.93 -25.73
C GLN A 245 -19.66 -5.92 -26.87
N ALA A 246 -19.20 -4.71 -26.57
CA ALA A 246 -18.92 -3.68 -27.58
C ALA A 246 -17.64 -3.95 -28.40
N ALA A 247 -16.72 -4.75 -27.87
CA ALA A 247 -15.47 -5.13 -28.53
C ALA A 247 -15.58 -6.39 -29.41
N ARG A 248 -16.73 -7.07 -29.40
CA ARG A 248 -17.06 -8.20 -30.29
C ARG A 248 -17.81 -7.72 -31.52
#